data_AF-A0A9D9SBQ2-F1
#
_entry.id   AF-A0A9D9SBQ2-F1
#
_cell.length_a   1.000
_cell.length_b   1.000
_cell.length_c   1.000
_cell.angle_alpha   90.00
_cell.angle_beta   90.00
_cell.angle_gamma   90.00
#
_symmetry.space_group_name_H-M   'P 1'
#
loop_
_entity.id
_entity.type
_entity.pdbx_description
1 polymer ?
#
loop_
_entity_poly.entity_id
_entity_poly.type
_entity_poly.pdbx_seq_one_letter_code
_entity_poly.pdbx_strand_id
1 'polypeptide(L)'
;MIRRSYSLLILTIAFIALGVSASLAQTVITSGSVETEKDGTRVPVAGALVEVYRTDTKSGFPSSKTGKNGNFSFAGFQPGGIYAFSVSAPGFAPTIFTGVKAGQEKLLITMVAGDGKKYTEAEVRDFVAQNAKSGGGSGAATGELTAEQKKLKAEEDAKRKEIEDRNAKALKANEVVNRTLKEGNTAFEAKDYDTAIAKFTEGYEVDPTFVGSAPVMLNNRATATRARAVDLYNKNAKNTDINAKVEAFGKVRASFLEAITLYDKSLTMIRNASAADKADPNIESFRKDAVNGAYETIRLSVLTEQVGEGVPAMAATIMPDYITLQTDAAKKNEGKLIMADLYRVANESEKAIEAYKAILETSPDNIDALAGAGLSLVNLGYINGDKTKLQEGANLLQKFAGLAPDTHKYKPDAVGLIETLKKEQNVTPQKVTTKKKP
;
A
#
# COMPACT_ATOMS: atom_id res chain seq x y z
N MET A 1 -50.73 -25.11 -15.32
CA MET A 1 -50.88 -24.34 -14.07
C MET A 1 -49.48 -24.29 -13.44
N ILE A 2 -48.76 -23.20 -13.19
CA ILE A 2 -48.95 -21.73 -13.19
C ILE A 2 -47.65 -21.10 -13.76
N ARG A 3 -47.80 -19.93 -14.39
CA ARG A 3 -46.94 -19.12 -15.30
C ARG A 3 -45.54 -18.77 -14.75
N ARG A 4 -44.43 -18.86 -15.52
CA ARG A 4 -43.89 -18.02 -16.65
C ARG A 4 -43.49 -16.57 -16.28
N SER A 5 -42.27 -16.21 -16.75
CA SER A 5 -41.74 -14.87 -17.09
C SER A 5 -40.80 -14.20 -16.06
N TYR A 6 -39.73 -13.47 -16.38
CA TYR A 6 -38.82 -13.34 -17.54
C TYR A 6 -37.64 -12.47 -17.04
N SER A 7 -36.46 -12.65 -17.63
CA SER A 7 -35.29 -11.78 -17.54
C SER A 7 -35.50 -10.37 -18.13
N LEU A 8 -34.59 -9.44 -17.76
CA LEU A 8 -34.12 -8.21 -18.46
C LEU A 8 -34.52 -6.79 -17.95
N LEU A 9 -33.52 -5.89 -18.11
CA LEU A 9 -33.42 -4.40 -17.97
C LEU A 9 -33.18 -3.87 -16.54
N ILE A 10 -32.10 -3.17 -16.16
CA ILE A 10 -31.16 -2.18 -16.78
C ILE A 10 -31.83 -0.94 -17.40
N LEU A 11 -31.49 0.21 -16.81
CA LEU A 11 -31.52 1.62 -17.26
C LEU A 11 -32.82 2.48 -17.14
N THR A 12 -32.67 3.52 -16.30
CA THR A 12 -33.09 4.95 -16.46
C THR A 12 -34.56 5.40 -16.49
N ILE A 13 -34.84 6.43 -15.68
CA ILE A 13 -35.51 7.74 -15.95
C ILE A 13 -36.02 8.25 -14.58
N ALA A 14 -35.36 9.21 -13.91
CA ALA A 14 -35.37 10.66 -14.13
C ALA A 14 -36.72 11.36 -13.82
N PHE A 15 -36.63 12.28 -12.84
CA PHE A 15 -37.35 13.55 -12.69
C PHE A 15 -38.68 13.66 -11.90
N ILE A 16 -38.73 14.81 -11.19
CA ILE A 16 -39.82 15.51 -10.48
C ILE A 16 -39.84 15.22 -8.95
N ALA A 17 -39.51 16.16 -8.05
CA ALA A 17 -40.08 17.51 -7.98
C ALA A 17 -39.11 18.62 -7.48
N LEU A 18 -39.37 19.80 -8.03
CA LEU A 18 -38.88 21.14 -7.69
C LEU A 18 -39.43 21.67 -6.35
N GLY A 19 -38.68 22.60 -5.73
CA GLY A 19 -39.12 23.52 -4.68
C GLY A 19 -38.71 23.04 -3.28
N VAL A 20 -37.74 23.63 -2.58
CA VAL A 20 -37.62 25.05 -2.24
C VAL A 20 -36.15 25.46 -2.25
N SER A 21 -35.82 26.51 -3.02
CA SER A 21 -34.57 27.24 -2.91
C SER A 21 -34.56 28.02 -1.58
N ALA A 22 -34.06 27.39 -0.53
CA ALA A 22 -33.39 28.13 0.54
C ALA A 22 -31.92 28.21 0.15
N SER A 23 -31.48 29.40 -0.27
CA SER A 23 -30.09 29.73 -0.46
C SER A 23 -29.35 29.60 0.88
N LEU A 24 -28.91 28.41 1.23
CA LEU A 24 -27.82 28.24 2.19
C LEU A 24 -26.55 28.60 1.42
N ALA A 25 -26.16 29.86 1.49
CA ALA A 25 -24.79 30.24 1.16
C ALA A 25 -23.89 29.35 2.02
N GLN A 26 -23.15 28.41 1.41
CA GLN A 26 -22.05 27.74 2.07
C GLN A 26 -21.07 28.84 2.45
N THR A 27 -21.11 29.29 3.72
CA THR A 27 -20.22 30.34 4.19
C THR A 27 -18.83 29.74 4.30
N VAL A 28 -18.02 29.90 3.25
CA VAL A 28 -16.63 29.47 3.27
C VAL A 28 -15.91 30.28 4.36
N ILE A 29 -15.31 29.59 5.33
CA ILE A 29 -14.67 30.21 6.48
C ILE A 29 -13.30 30.72 6.05
N THR A 30 -12.99 31.97 6.39
CA THR A 30 -11.65 32.54 6.25
C THR A 30 -11.01 32.62 7.63
N SER A 31 -9.85 31.99 7.84
CA SER A 31 -9.27 31.81 9.18
C SER A 31 -7.75 31.93 9.21
N GLY A 32 -7.20 32.20 10.40
CA GLY A 32 -5.77 32.36 10.59
C GLY A 32 -5.34 32.52 12.04
N SER A 33 -4.06 32.83 12.26
CA SER A 33 -3.45 33.16 13.54
C SER A 33 -2.71 34.50 13.48
N VAL A 34 -2.66 35.17 14.63
CA VAL A 34 -1.82 36.34 14.89
C VAL A 34 -0.74 35.94 15.88
N GLU A 35 0.51 36.17 15.51
CA GLU A 35 1.69 35.77 16.27
C GLU A 35 2.66 36.95 16.41
N THR A 36 3.55 36.88 17.40
CA THR A 36 4.70 37.77 17.53
C THR A 36 5.95 36.92 17.68
N GLU A 37 7.08 37.45 17.25
CA GLU A 37 8.36 36.85 17.56
C GLU A 37 8.87 37.42 18.89
N LYS A 38 9.26 36.52 19.81
CA LYS A 38 9.93 36.86 21.07
C LYS A 38 11.09 35.89 21.25
N ASP A 39 12.31 36.42 21.29
CA ASP A 39 13.53 35.63 21.50
C ASP A 39 13.67 34.45 20.52
N GLY A 40 13.33 34.66 19.24
CA GLY A 40 13.38 33.64 18.18
C GLY A 40 12.27 32.58 18.24
N THR A 41 11.34 32.70 19.18
CA THR A 41 10.17 31.82 19.31
C THR A 41 8.89 32.56 18.91
N ARG A 42 8.04 31.91 18.11
CA ARG A 42 6.73 32.44 17.75
C ARG A 42 5.74 32.23 18.88
N VAL A 43 5.14 33.32 19.35
CA VAL A 43 4.19 33.34 20.46
C VAL A 43 2.85 33.89 19.95
N PRO A 44 1.71 33.23 20.23
CA PRO A 44 0.40 33.74 19.81
C PRO A 44 0.06 35.06 20.50
N VAL A 45 -0.51 36.00 19.74
CA VAL A 45 -1.03 37.27 20.29
C VAL A 45 -2.52 37.09 20.59
N ALA A 46 -2.85 36.83 21.85
CA ALA A 46 -4.23 36.71 22.31
C ALA A 46 -4.92 38.08 22.44
N GLY A 47 -6.19 38.15 22.05
CA GLY A 47 -7.01 39.35 22.19
C GLY A 47 -6.72 40.49 21.20
N ALA A 48 -5.91 40.24 20.16
CA ALA A 48 -5.69 41.19 19.06
C ALA A 48 -7.02 41.47 18.34
N LEU A 49 -7.32 42.75 18.10
CA LEU A 49 -8.48 43.19 17.33
C LEU A 49 -8.18 42.99 15.85
N VAL A 50 -9.09 42.32 15.14
CA VAL A 50 -9.03 42.05 13.70
C VAL A 50 -10.25 42.67 13.03
N GLU A 51 -10.01 43.64 12.16
CA GLU A 51 -11.03 44.37 11.41
C GLU A 51 -10.86 44.10 9.93
N VAL A 52 -11.96 43.84 9.20
CA VAL A 52 -11.89 43.40 7.81
C VAL A 52 -12.68 44.35 6.92
N TYR A 53 -12.03 44.78 5.83
CA TYR A 53 -12.56 45.71 4.86
C TYR A 53 -12.50 45.11 3.46
N ARG A 54 -13.57 45.24 2.68
CA ARG A 54 -13.48 45.00 1.23
C ARG A 54 -12.65 46.08 0.57
N THR A 55 -11.79 45.68 -0.37
CA THR A 55 -10.89 46.60 -1.06
C THR A 55 -11.56 47.33 -2.22
N ASP A 56 -12.64 46.78 -2.76
CA ASP A 56 -13.35 47.28 -3.95
C ASP A 56 -14.61 48.12 -3.62
N THR A 57 -15.11 48.02 -2.40
CA THR A 57 -16.36 48.67 -1.96
C THR A 57 -16.23 49.18 -0.53
N LYS A 58 -17.06 50.17 -0.16
CA LYS A 58 -17.19 50.64 1.24
C LYS A 58 -18.02 49.68 2.09
N SER A 59 -17.71 48.39 2.02
CA SER A 59 -18.31 47.35 2.85
C SER A 59 -17.25 46.82 3.82
N GLY A 60 -17.61 46.74 5.09
CA GLY A 60 -16.80 46.13 6.15
C GLY A 60 -17.48 44.89 6.74
N PHE A 61 -16.73 44.11 7.50
CA PHE A 61 -17.26 43.01 8.30
C PHE A 61 -17.27 43.39 9.77
N PRO A 62 -18.10 42.73 10.59
CA PRO A 62 -17.98 42.83 12.04
C PRO A 62 -16.54 42.53 12.47
N SER A 63 -15.95 43.38 13.31
CA SER A 63 -14.63 43.14 13.89
C SER A 63 -14.65 41.89 14.78
N SER A 64 -13.52 41.20 14.90
CA SER A 64 -13.34 40.08 15.83
C SER A 64 -12.09 40.25 16.67
N LYS A 65 -11.92 39.43 17.72
CA LYS A 65 -10.67 39.36 18.49
C LYS A 65 -10.08 37.97 18.41
N THR A 66 -8.75 37.88 18.45
CA THR A 66 -8.08 36.59 18.48
C THR A 66 -8.33 35.85 19.80
N GLY A 67 -8.43 34.53 19.71
CA GLY A 67 -8.53 33.64 20.88
C GLY A 67 -7.21 33.52 21.64
N LYS A 68 -7.19 32.68 22.68
CA LYS A 68 -6.00 32.44 23.53
C LYS A 68 -4.79 31.93 22.73
N ASN A 69 -5.03 31.23 21.62
CA ASN A 69 -4.00 30.69 20.75
C ASN A 69 -3.71 31.61 19.54
N GLY A 70 -4.12 32.88 19.61
CA GLY A 70 -3.92 33.86 18.53
C GLY A 70 -4.84 33.65 17.32
N ASN A 71 -5.76 32.68 17.36
CA ASN A 71 -6.59 32.31 16.21
C ASN A 71 -7.78 33.26 15.99
N PHE A 72 -8.15 33.47 14.74
CA PHE A 72 -9.37 34.18 14.32
C PHE A 72 -10.07 33.44 13.17
N SER A 73 -11.37 33.72 13.01
CA SER A 73 -12.15 33.20 11.88
C SER A 73 -13.31 34.13 11.55
N PHE A 74 -13.57 34.29 10.25
CA PHE A 74 -14.69 35.06 9.71
C PHE A 74 -15.48 34.21 8.72
N ALA A 75 -16.80 34.29 8.80
CA ALA A 75 -17.73 33.66 7.87
C ALA A 75 -18.42 34.71 7.01
N GLY A 76 -18.94 34.29 5.85
CA GLY A 76 -19.79 35.14 5.01
C GLY A 76 -19.05 36.06 4.04
N PHE A 77 -17.78 35.77 3.73
CA PHE A 77 -17.06 36.49 2.68
C PHE A 77 -17.72 36.21 1.32
N GLN A 78 -17.98 37.27 0.56
CA GLN A 78 -18.55 37.15 -0.77
C GLN A 78 -17.53 36.54 -1.75
N PRO A 79 -17.92 35.54 -2.57
CA PRO A 79 -17.10 35.01 -3.64
C PRO A 79 -16.61 36.11 -4.59
N GLY A 80 -15.34 36.05 -5.00
CA GLY A 80 -14.71 37.05 -5.87
C GLY A 80 -14.27 38.35 -5.18
N GLY A 81 -14.65 38.57 -3.92
CA GLY A 81 -14.18 39.73 -3.15
C GLY A 81 -12.72 39.61 -2.71
N ILE A 82 -12.03 40.75 -2.64
CA ILE A 82 -10.70 40.89 -2.06
C ILE A 82 -10.80 41.73 -0.79
N TYR A 83 -10.12 41.30 0.27
CA TYR A 83 -10.24 41.85 1.61
C TYR A 83 -8.88 42.31 2.16
N ALA A 84 -8.93 43.32 3.03
CA ALA A 84 -7.82 43.79 3.85
C ALA A 84 -8.16 43.62 5.32
N PHE A 85 -7.22 43.06 6.08
CA PHE A 85 -7.33 42.81 7.52
C PHE A 85 -6.45 43.83 8.24
N SER A 86 -7.05 44.68 9.06
CA SER A 86 -6.34 45.57 10.00
C SER A 86 -6.27 44.87 11.35
N VAL A 87 -5.06 44.65 11.86
CA VAL A 87 -4.82 43.96 13.13
C VAL A 87 -4.13 44.90 14.10
N SER A 88 -4.69 45.03 15.31
CA SER A 88 -4.12 45.87 16.38
C SER A 88 -4.20 45.20 17.74
N ALA A 89 -3.18 45.42 18.56
CA ALA A 89 -3.09 44.87 19.92
C ALA A 89 -2.25 45.80 20.81
N PRO A 90 -2.53 45.89 22.12
CA PRO A 90 -1.73 46.69 23.04
C PRO A 90 -0.25 46.28 23.03
N GLY A 91 0.65 47.26 22.90
CA GLY A 91 2.11 47.01 22.85
C GLY A 91 2.63 46.53 21.50
N PHE A 92 1.79 46.48 20.46
CA PHE A 92 2.18 46.08 19.11
C PHE A 92 1.90 47.21 18.10
N ALA A 93 2.73 47.28 17.07
CA ALA A 93 2.45 48.14 15.92
C ALA A 93 1.27 47.55 15.12
N PRO A 94 0.31 48.37 14.63
CA PRO A 94 -0.79 47.86 13.83
C PRO A 94 -0.32 47.35 12.47
N THR A 95 -0.90 46.25 12.01
CA THR A 95 -0.55 45.57 10.75
C THR A 95 -1.75 45.56 9.81
N ILE A 96 -1.54 45.90 8.53
CA ILE A 96 -2.54 45.72 7.48
C ILE A 96 -2.11 44.57 6.56
N PHE A 97 -2.95 43.54 6.47
CA PHE A 97 -2.74 42.37 5.62
C PHE A 97 -3.75 42.37 4.47
N THR A 98 -3.29 42.57 3.24
CA THR A 98 -4.14 42.77 2.05
C THR A 98 -4.17 41.55 1.15
N GLY A 99 -5.15 41.49 0.24
CA GLY A 99 -5.19 40.45 -0.80
C GLY A 99 -5.88 39.15 -0.36
N VAL A 100 -6.59 39.19 0.77
CA VAL A 100 -7.28 38.01 1.31
C VAL A 100 -8.51 37.70 0.45
N LYS A 101 -8.74 36.42 0.16
CA LYS A 101 -9.89 35.91 -0.60
C LYS A 101 -10.78 35.04 0.28
N ALA A 102 -12.05 34.94 -0.08
CA ALA A 102 -13.01 34.08 0.61
C ALA A 102 -12.51 32.62 0.65
N GLY A 103 -12.50 32.02 1.85
CA GLY A 103 -12.11 30.63 2.06
C GLY A 103 -10.62 30.38 2.25
N GLN A 104 -9.81 31.43 2.38
CA GLN A 104 -8.41 31.25 2.75
C GLN A 104 -8.29 30.86 4.22
N GLU A 105 -7.67 29.72 4.47
CA GLU A 105 -7.37 29.20 5.80
C GLU A 105 -5.89 29.30 6.11
N LYS A 106 -5.54 29.26 7.40
CA LYS A 106 -4.16 29.29 7.92
C LYS A 106 -3.39 30.57 7.54
N LEU A 107 -4.08 31.70 7.44
CA LEU A 107 -3.42 33.01 7.33
C LEU A 107 -2.54 33.24 8.56
N LEU A 108 -1.30 33.67 8.36
CA LEU A 108 -0.38 34.01 9.44
C LEU A 108 -0.08 35.51 9.40
N ILE A 109 -0.43 36.21 10.47
CA ILE A 109 -0.18 37.65 10.63
C ILE A 109 0.81 37.83 11.77
N THR A 110 2.03 38.27 11.45
CA THR A 110 3.05 38.57 12.46
C THR A 110 2.95 40.03 12.89
N MET A 111 2.83 40.26 14.19
CA MET A 111 2.91 41.59 14.80
C MET A 111 4.30 41.82 15.38
N VAL A 112 4.72 43.09 15.39
CA VAL A 112 5.97 43.53 16.01
C VAL A 112 5.65 44.51 17.14
N ALA A 113 6.58 44.67 18.09
CA ALA A 113 6.41 45.62 19.19
C ALA A 113 6.16 47.04 18.68
N GLY A 114 5.28 47.77 19.36
CA GLY A 114 4.91 49.13 18.95
C GLY A 114 3.99 49.83 19.93
N ASP A 115 3.37 50.91 19.48
CA ASP A 115 2.61 51.86 20.30
C ASP A 115 1.17 51.43 20.61
N GLY A 116 0.70 50.32 20.04
CA GLY A 116 -0.68 49.87 20.19
C GLY A 116 -1.70 50.73 19.43
N LYS A 117 -1.25 51.56 18.47
CA LYS A 117 -2.14 52.35 17.62
C LYS A 117 -3.10 51.42 16.87
N LYS A 118 -4.27 51.97 16.54
CA LYS A 118 -5.25 51.35 15.63
C LYS A 118 -5.38 52.22 14.39
N TYR A 119 -5.41 51.59 13.22
CA TYR A 119 -5.74 52.30 12.00
C TYR A 119 -7.24 52.58 11.92
N THR A 120 -7.59 53.78 11.49
CA THR A 120 -8.94 54.10 11.05
C THR A 120 -9.23 53.44 9.70
N GLU A 121 -10.50 53.21 9.39
CA GLU A 121 -10.90 52.68 8.07
C GLU A 121 -10.35 53.53 6.91
N ALA A 122 -10.30 54.86 7.08
CA ALA A 122 -9.72 55.76 6.09
C ALA A 122 -8.23 55.48 5.85
N GLU A 123 -7.44 55.35 6.92
CA GLU A 123 -6.01 55.00 6.82
C GLU A 123 -5.80 53.62 6.18
N VAL A 124 -6.66 52.62 6.49
CA VAL A 124 -6.59 51.30 5.86
C VAL A 124 -6.88 51.37 4.37
N ARG A 125 -7.90 52.14 3.97
CA ARG A 125 -8.27 52.30 2.57
C ARG A 125 -7.23 53.08 1.77
N ASP A 126 -6.64 54.11 2.37
CA ASP A 126 -5.54 54.85 1.76
C ASP A 126 -4.31 53.96 1.58
N PHE A 127 -3.99 53.11 2.57
CA PHE A 127 -2.93 52.12 2.47
C PHE A 127 -3.18 51.11 1.35
N VAL A 128 -4.41 50.59 1.21
CA VAL A 128 -4.80 49.67 0.12
C VAL A 128 -4.70 50.37 -1.25
N ALA A 129 -5.17 51.61 -1.36
CA ALA A 129 -5.15 52.38 -2.60
C ALA A 129 -3.72 52.74 -3.04
N GLN A 130 -2.82 53.03 -2.10
CA GLN A 130 -1.40 53.28 -2.36
C GLN A 130 -0.67 52.00 -2.78
N ASN A 131 -0.94 50.86 -2.13
CA ASN A 131 -0.32 49.57 -2.46
C ASN A 131 -0.87 48.90 -3.73
N ALA A 132 -2.08 49.25 -4.17
CA ALA A 132 -2.64 48.79 -5.45
C ALA A 132 -1.87 49.32 -6.66
N LYS A 133 -1.14 50.43 -6.51
CA LYS A 133 -0.33 51.05 -7.59
C LYS A 133 1.11 50.54 -7.65
N SER A 134 1.58 49.77 -6.67
CA SER A 134 2.96 49.30 -6.56
C SER A 134 3.13 47.78 -6.67
N GLY A 135 2.05 47.02 -6.96
CA GLY A 135 2.18 45.58 -7.22
C GLY A 135 2.64 44.77 -6.00
N GLY A 136 1.85 44.76 -4.93
CA GLY A 136 1.75 43.65 -3.97
C GLY A 136 2.97 43.34 -3.09
N GLY A 137 2.95 43.85 -1.85
CA GLY A 137 3.79 43.33 -0.76
C GLY A 137 3.95 44.30 0.41
N SER A 138 3.38 43.95 1.56
CA SER A 138 3.56 44.51 2.92
C SER A 138 4.41 45.79 3.05
N GLY A 139 3.76 46.94 3.22
CA GLY A 139 4.40 48.18 3.65
C GLY A 139 4.77 48.12 5.14
N ALA A 140 5.94 47.55 5.44
CA ALA A 140 6.69 47.90 6.64
C ALA A 140 7.47 49.20 6.35
N ALA A 141 7.45 50.14 7.28
CA ALA A 141 8.21 51.39 7.19
C ALA A 141 9.68 51.09 6.82
N THR A 142 10.19 51.82 5.82
CA THR A 142 11.55 51.69 5.30
C THR A 142 12.59 52.11 6.35
N GLY A 143 13.00 51.17 7.19
CA GLY A 143 14.39 51.05 7.61
C GLY A 143 15.09 50.16 6.58
N GLU A 144 16.23 50.60 6.05
CA GLU A 144 17.09 49.76 5.22
C GLU A 144 17.42 48.49 6.00
N LEU A 145 16.95 47.32 5.53
CA LEU A 145 17.27 46.04 6.14
C LEU A 145 18.79 45.92 6.24
N THR A 146 19.30 45.63 7.44
CA THR A 146 20.73 45.36 7.62
C THR A 146 21.15 44.19 6.72
N ALA A 147 22.42 44.10 6.34
CA ALA A 147 22.90 43.03 5.47
C ALA A 147 22.55 41.63 6.02
N GLU A 148 22.48 41.50 7.35
CA GLU A 148 22.12 40.29 8.07
C GLU A 148 20.61 39.97 7.97
N GLN A 149 19.75 40.98 8.09
CA GLN A 149 18.29 40.82 7.91
C GLN A 149 17.92 40.51 6.45
N LYS A 150 18.64 41.07 5.46
CA LYS A 150 18.47 40.70 4.04
C LYS A 150 18.85 39.24 3.80
N LYS A 151 19.90 38.75 4.45
CA LYS A 151 20.34 37.34 4.36
C LYS A 151 19.34 36.39 5.02
N LEU A 152 18.87 36.69 6.23
CA LEU A 152 17.83 35.92 6.92
C LEU A 152 16.53 35.84 6.11
N LYS A 153 16.06 36.96 5.56
CA LYS A 153 14.86 36.99 4.71
C LYS A 153 15.03 36.17 3.43
N ALA A 154 16.21 36.24 2.79
CA ALA A 154 16.52 35.42 1.63
C ALA A 154 16.57 33.92 1.96
N GLU A 155 17.10 33.55 3.13
CA GLU A 155 17.11 32.16 3.62
C GLU A 155 15.70 31.64 3.97
N GLU A 156 14.84 32.47 4.58
CA GLU A 156 13.45 32.11 4.86
C GLU A 156 12.59 32.03 3.59
N ASP A 157 12.77 32.95 2.64
CA ASP A 157 12.10 32.93 1.34
C ASP A 157 12.53 31.70 0.52
N ALA A 158 13.81 31.32 0.56
CA ALA A 158 14.32 30.10 -0.04
C ALA A 158 13.72 28.84 0.61
N LYS A 159 13.67 28.78 1.95
CA LYS A 159 13.03 27.68 2.69
C LYS A 159 11.53 27.58 2.41
N ARG A 160 10.83 28.71 2.32
CA ARG A 160 9.39 28.74 1.98
C ARG A 160 9.16 28.23 0.57
N LYS A 161 9.95 28.69 -0.40
CA LYS A 161 9.88 28.22 -1.78
C LYS A 161 10.18 26.73 -1.89
N GLU A 162 11.18 26.24 -1.16
CA GLU A 162 11.50 24.81 -1.08
C GLU A 162 10.32 23.98 -0.51
N ILE A 163 9.63 24.50 0.51
CA ILE A 163 8.45 23.86 1.09
C ILE A 163 7.27 23.88 0.11
N GLU A 164 7.02 25.02 -0.56
CA GLU A 164 5.97 25.15 -1.58
C GLU A 164 6.21 24.19 -2.75
N ASP A 165 7.44 24.12 -3.26
CA ASP A 165 7.84 23.21 -4.33
C ASP A 165 7.71 21.73 -3.89
N ARG A 166 8.11 21.41 -2.66
CA ARG A 166 7.94 20.07 -2.07
C ARG A 166 6.46 19.69 -1.93
N ASN A 167 5.62 20.60 -1.46
CA ASN A 167 4.18 20.37 -1.31
C ASN A 167 3.49 20.22 -2.66
N ALA A 168 3.84 21.05 -3.65
CA ALA A 168 3.31 20.94 -5.01
C ALA A 168 3.71 19.61 -5.67
N LYS A 169 4.95 19.15 -5.45
CA LYS A 169 5.41 17.84 -5.91
C LYS A 169 4.64 16.70 -5.23
N ALA A 170 4.42 16.79 -3.91
CA ALA A 170 3.66 15.78 -3.16
C ALA A 170 2.18 15.70 -3.61
N LEU A 171 1.54 16.83 -3.89
CA LEU A 171 0.16 16.86 -4.40
C LEU A 171 0.05 16.18 -5.77
N LYS A 172 0.94 16.51 -6.71
CA LYS A 172 0.98 15.88 -8.03
C LYS A 172 1.28 14.38 -7.94
N ALA A 173 2.20 13.99 -7.06
CA ALA A 173 2.51 12.59 -6.80
C ALA A 173 1.28 11.82 -6.31
N ASN A 174 0.55 12.37 -5.34
CA ASN A 174 -0.67 11.76 -4.81
C ASN A 174 -1.79 11.65 -5.86
N GLU A 175 -1.94 12.64 -6.74
CA GLU A 175 -2.91 12.58 -7.84
C GLU A 175 -2.59 11.44 -8.81
N VAL A 176 -1.32 11.32 -9.23
CA VAL A 176 -0.89 10.24 -10.13
C VAL A 176 -1.03 8.87 -9.46
N VAL A 177 -0.62 8.74 -8.20
CA VAL A 177 -0.77 7.50 -7.41
C VAL A 177 -2.24 7.07 -7.32
N ASN A 178 -3.15 7.98 -6.99
CA ASN A 178 -4.57 7.65 -6.88
C ASN A 178 -5.20 7.28 -8.23
N ARG A 179 -4.85 8.03 -9.29
CA ARG A 179 -5.30 7.74 -10.66
C ARG A 179 -4.82 6.36 -11.11
N THR A 180 -3.54 6.06 -10.95
CA THR A 180 -2.93 4.80 -11.39
C THR A 180 -3.45 3.60 -10.59
N LEU A 181 -3.73 3.74 -9.29
CA LEU A 181 -4.42 2.71 -8.51
C LEU A 181 -5.80 2.41 -9.07
N LYS A 182 -6.60 3.46 -9.34
CA LYS A 182 -7.96 3.29 -9.88
C LYS A 182 -7.96 2.66 -11.28
N GLU A 183 -7.13 3.18 -12.18
CA GLU A 183 -7.00 2.68 -13.54
C GLU A 183 -6.47 1.23 -13.55
N GLY A 184 -5.45 0.94 -12.73
CA GLY A 184 -4.89 -0.40 -12.59
C GLY A 184 -5.89 -1.41 -12.03
N ASN A 185 -6.67 -1.04 -11.01
CA ASN A 185 -7.73 -1.90 -10.46
C ASN A 185 -8.84 -2.15 -11.48
N THR A 186 -9.27 -1.11 -12.21
CA THR A 186 -10.28 -1.24 -13.28
C THR A 186 -9.80 -2.20 -14.38
N ALA A 187 -8.53 -2.08 -14.80
CA ALA A 187 -7.92 -2.99 -15.78
C ALA A 187 -7.82 -4.42 -15.23
N PHE A 188 -7.43 -4.59 -13.96
CA PHE A 188 -7.35 -5.89 -13.32
C PHE A 188 -8.72 -6.58 -13.25
N GLU A 189 -9.78 -5.86 -12.87
CA GLU A 189 -11.16 -6.37 -12.86
C GLU A 189 -11.63 -6.77 -14.26
N ALA A 190 -11.21 -6.03 -15.29
CA ALA A 190 -11.45 -6.37 -16.69
C ALA A 190 -10.58 -7.53 -17.21
N LYS A 191 -9.71 -8.12 -16.37
CA LYS A 191 -8.68 -9.12 -16.71
C LYS A 191 -7.68 -8.64 -17.76
N ASP A 192 -7.58 -7.33 -17.96
CA ASP A 192 -6.53 -6.68 -18.73
C ASP A 192 -5.30 -6.52 -17.83
N TYR A 193 -4.64 -7.66 -17.58
CA TYR A 193 -3.53 -7.71 -16.64
C TYR A 193 -2.31 -6.94 -17.13
N ASP A 194 -2.10 -6.81 -18.45
CA ASP A 194 -0.97 -6.05 -18.99
C ASP A 194 -1.16 -4.54 -18.73
N THR A 195 -2.36 -4.00 -18.96
CA THR A 195 -2.66 -2.61 -18.57
C THR A 195 -2.59 -2.43 -17.06
N ALA A 196 -3.08 -3.38 -16.26
CA ALA A 196 -2.99 -3.30 -14.81
C ALA A 196 -1.52 -3.23 -14.33
N ILE A 197 -0.65 -4.12 -14.85
CA ILE A 197 0.79 -4.13 -14.54
C ILE A 197 1.44 -2.79 -14.93
N ALA A 198 1.12 -2.27 -16.12
CA ALA A 198 1.64 -0.98 -16.57
C ALA A 198 1.22 0.16 -15.64
N LYS A 199 -0.03 0.19 -15.19
CA LYS A 199 -0.55 1.24 -14.30
C LYS A 199 0.04 1.17 -12.89
N PHE A 200 0.15 -0.01 -12.30
CA PHE A 200 0.82 -0.14 -11.00
C PHE A 200 2.32 0.17 -11.09
N THR A 201 2.95 -0.07 -12.24
CA THR A 201 4.33 0.35 -12.50
C THR A 201 4.44 1.88 -12.59
N GLU A 202 3.56 2.52 -13.36
CA GLU A 202 3.48 4.00 -13.47
C GLU A 202 3.34 4.64 -12.09
N GLY A 203 2.43 4.11 -11.25
CA GLY A 203 2.22 4.61 -9.89
C GLY A 203 3.40 4.37 -8.94
N TYR A 204 4.10 3.25 -9.08
CA TYR A 204 5.32 2.96 -8.32
C TYR A 204 6.48 3.92 -8.68
N GLU A 205 6.63 4.25 -9.97
CA GLU A 205 7.73 5.08 -10.47
C GLU A 205 7.64 6.56 -10.06
N VAL A 206 6.47 7.02 -9.59
CA VAL A 206 6.27 8.38 -9.07
C VAL A 206 7.15 8.66 -7.86
N ASP A 207 7.13 7.76 -6.88
CA ASP A 207 8.01 7.78 -5.71
C ASP A 207 8.32 6.35 -5.26
N PRO A 208 9.37 5.73 -5.84
CA PRO A 208 9.76 4.35 -5.55
C PRO A 208 10.22 4.11 -4.12
N THR A 209 10.45 5.19 -3.35
CA THR A 209 11.00 5.15 -1.98
C THR A 209 9.97 5.48 -0.91
N PHE A 210 8.85 6.10 -1.29
CA PHE A 210 7.81 6.47 -0.35
C PHE A 210 7.00 5.26 0.11
N VAL A 211 7.24 4.86 1.36
CA VAL A 211 6.61 3.70 2.01
C VAL A 211 5.09 3.81 2.08
N GLY A 212 4.53 5.03 2.06
CA GLY A 212 3.07 5.24 2.12
C GLY A 212 2.31 4.76 0.87
N SER A 213 2.96 4.64 -0.29
CA SER A 213 2.29 4.23 -1.54
C SER A 213 3.03 3.18 -2.37
N ALA A 214 4.36 3.12 -2.31
CA ALA A 214 5.11 2.17 -3.11
C ALA A 214 4.79 0.69 -2.80
N PRO A 215 4.60 0.25 -1.53
CA PRO A 215 4.25 -1.13 -1.20
C PRO A 215 2.93 -1.59 -1.83
N VAL A 216 1.87 -0.76 -1.79
CA VAL A 216 0.59 -1.14 -2.40
C VAL A 216 0.69 -1.24 -3.93
N MET A 217 1.47 -0.38 -4.57
CA MET A 217 1.74 -0.49 -6.02
C MET A 217 2.47 -1.80 -6.37
N LEU A 218 3.50 -2.14 -5.60
CA LEU A 218 4.25 -3.39 -5.78
C LEU A 218 3.35 -4.61 -5.56
N ASN A 219 2.54 -4.61 -4.50
CA ASN A 219 1.62 -5.70 -4.17
C ASN A 219 0.56 -5.89 -5.26
N ASN A 220 -0.02 -4.81 -5.77
CA ASN A 220 -1.03 -4.86 -6.82
C ASN A 220 -0.42 -5.31 -8.16
N ARG A 221 0.78 -4.82 -8.49
CA ARG A 221 1.54 -5.29 -9.65
C ARG A 221 1.83 -6.78 -9.55
N ALA A 222 2.32 -7.26 -8.42
CA ALA A 222 2.57 -8.68 -8.17
C ALA A 222 1.31 -9.53 -8.35
N THR A 223 0.18 -9.04 -7.83
CA THR A 223 -1.12 -9.70 -7.95
C THR A 223 -1.57 -9.81 -9.41
N ALA A 224 -1.41 -8.74 -10.19
CA ALA A 224 -1.70 -8.73 -11.63
C ALA A 224 -0.77 -9.67 -12.42
N THR A 225 0.54 -9.66 -12.13
CA THR A 225 1.52 -10.57 -12.73
C THR A 225 1.18 -12.03 -12.46
N ARG A 226 0.84 -12.38 -11.22
CA ARG A 226 0.39 -13.73 -10.84
C ARG A 226 -0.91 -14.12 -11.56
N ALA A 227 -1.90 -13.22 -11.62
CA ALA A 227 -3.18 -13.50 -12.28
C ALA A 227 -3.00 -13.77 -13.78
N ARG A 228 -2.13 -13.00 -14.45
CA ARG A 228 -1.71 -13.23 -15.84
C ARG A 228 -1.06 -14.60 -16.02
N ALA A 229 -0.19 -15.01 -15.09
CA ALA A 229 0.46 -16.33 -15.11
C ALA A 229 -0.58 -17.46 -15.01
N VAL A 230 -1.55 -17.34 -14.11
CA VAL A 230 -2.64 -18.33 -13.95
C VAL A 230 -3.50 -18.42 -15.21
N ASP A 231 -3.85 -17.28 -15.81
CA ASP A 231 -4.61 -17.26 -17.07
C ASP A 231 -3.83 -17.92 -18.22
N LEU A 232 -2.54 -17.63 -18.34
CA LEU A 232 -1.66 -18.25 -19.33
C LEU A 232 -1.53 -19.76 -19.12
N TYR A 233 -1.39 -20.21 -17.87
CA TYR A 233 -1.38 -21.63 -17.52
C TYR A 233 -2.69 -22.30 -17.93
N ASN A 234 -3.84 -21.74 -17.54
CA ASN A 234 -5.15 -22.32 -17.82
C ASN A 234 -5.42 -22.44 -19.34
N LYS A 235 -5.00 -21.45 -20.12
CA LYS A 235 -5.08 -21.48 -21.59
C LYS A 235 -4.23 -22.59 -22.21
N ASN A 236 -3.11 -22.96 -21.60
CA ASN A 236 -2.13 -23.89 -22.18
C ASN A 236 -2.06 -25.26 -21.51
N ALA A 237 -2.72 -25.47 -20.37
CA ALA A 237 -2.66 -26.73 -19.62
C ALA A 237 -3.09 -27.94 -20.47
N LYS A 238 -4.08 -27.74 -21.34
CA LYS A 238 -4.63 -28.74 -22.27
C LYS A 238 -4.16 -28.56 -23.73
N ASN A 239 -3.19 -27.67 -23.98
CA ASN A 239 -2.67 -27.45 -25.33
C ASN A 239 -1.91 -28.71 -25.80
N THR A 240 -2.26 -29.19 -26.99
CA THR A 240 -1.67 -30.39 -27.61
C THR A 240 -0.37 -30.08 -28.35
N ASP A 241 -0.11 -28.82 -28.70
CA ASP A 241 1.18 -28.39 -29.21
C ASP A 241 2.18 -28.30 -28.04
N ILE A 242 3.10 -29.26 -28.00
CA ILE A 242 4.12 -29.39 -26.94
C ILE A 242 5.04 -28.16 -26.91
N ASN A 243 5.42 -27.61 -28.07
CA ASN A 243 6.34 -26.47 -28.13
C ASN A 243 5.66 -25.21 -27.57
N ALA A 244 4.42 -24.95 -28.01
CA ALA A 244 3.63 -23.83 -27.48
C ALA A 244 3.38 -23.97 -25.96
N LYS A 245 3.12 -25.19 -25.49
CA LYS A 245 2.93 -25.48 -24.07
C LYS A 245 4.20 -25.25 -23.24
N VAL A 246 5.36 -25.72 -23.71
CA VAL A 246 6.65 -25.51 -23.05
C VAL A 246 6.99 -24.02 -22.97
N GLU A 247 6.80 -23.26 -24.06
CA GLU A 247 7.03 -21.82 -24.08
C GLU A 247 6.11 -21.09 -23.09
N ALA A 248 4.81 -21.39 -23.11
CA ALA A 248 3.84 -20.81 -22.19
C ALA A 248 4.22 -21.09 -20.73
N PHE A 249 4.60 -22.32 -20.41
CA PHE A 249 4.99 -22.72 -19.06
C PHE A 249 6.32 -22.07 -18.61
N GLY A 250 7.25 -21.80 -19.53
CA GLY A 250 8.40 -20.96 -19.26
C GLY A 250 8.02 -19.54 -18.80
N LYS A 251 7.05 -18.92 -19.50
CA LYS A 251 6.52 -17.60 -19.12
C LYS A 251 5.74 -17.62 -17.81
N VAL A 252 5.01 -18.69 -17.52
CA VAL A 252 4.32 -18.89 -16.22
C VAL A 252 5.33 -18.94 -15.08
N ARG A 253 6.39 -19.77 -15.20
CA ARG A 253 7.48 -19.86 -14.22
C ARG A 253 8.14 -18.50 -13.97
N ALA A 254 8.47 -17.78 -15.03
CA ALA A 254 9.06 -16.44 -14.94
C ALA A 254 8.12 -15.44 -14.24
N SER A 255 6.82 -15.47 -14.56
CA SER A 255 5.83 -14.56 -13.96
C SER A 255 5.59 -14.86 -12.48
N PHE A 256 5.59 -16.13 -12.06
CA PHE A 256 5.51 -16.46 -10.62
C PHE A 256 6.74 -15.96 -9.86
N LEU A 257 7.94 -16.13 -10.40
CA LEU A 257 9.15 -15.58 -9.80
C LEU A 257 9.07 -14.04 -9.71
N GLU A 258 8.69 -13.36 -10.80
CA GLU A 258 8.53 -11.90 -10.80
C GLU A 258 7.55 -11.43 -9.72
N ALA A 259 6.38 -12.06 -9.62
CA ALA A 259 5.39 -11.70 -8.61
C ALA A 259 5.94 -11.88 -7.17
N ILE A 260 6.65 -12.97 -6.89
CA ILE A 260 7.28 -13.19 -5.57
C ILE A 260 8.35 -12.13 -5.29
N THR A 261 9.19 -11.79 -6.28
CA THR A 261 10.19 -10.73 -6.15
C THR A 261 9.56 -9.36 -5.87
N LEU A 262 8.42 -9.05 -6.49
CA LEU A 262 7.70 -7.80 -6.23
C LEU A 262 7.14 -7.74 -4.80
N TYR A 263 6.58 -8.85 -4.29
CA TYR A 263 6.17 -8.93 -2.89
C TYR A 263 7.35 -8.83 -1.93
N ASP A 264 8.48 -9.48 -2.22
CA ASP A 264 9.69 -9.36 -1.40
C ASP A 264 10.24 -7.95 -1.38
N LYS A 265 10.20 -7.24 -2.52
CA LYS A 265 10.57 -5.83 -2.60
C LYS A 265 9.69 -4.98 -1.71
N SER A 266 8.38 -5.20 -1.72
CA SER A 266 7.41 -4.55 -0.83
C SER A 266 7.73 -4.82 0.64
N LEU A 267 7.96 -6.08 1.01
CA LEU A 267 8.34 -6.48 2.37
C LEU A 267 9.65 -5.86 2.82
N THR A 268 10.66 -5.83 1.96
CA THR A 268 11.97 -5.23 2.25
C THR A 268 11.83 -3.73 2.50
N MET A 269 11.03 -3.02 1.69
CA MET A 269 10.73 -1.61 1.93
C MET A 269 10.07 -1.38 3.29
N ILE A 270 9.06 -2.18 3.63
CA ILE A 270 8.34 -2.08 4.92
C ILE A 270 9.27 -2.41 6.10
N ARG A 271 10.11 -3.44 5.99
CA ARG A 271 11.09 -3.80 7.03
C ARG A 271 12.08 -2.66 7.29
N ASN A 272 12.53 -1.99 6.23
CA ASN A 272 13.50 -0.90 6.29
C ASN A 272 12.86 0.48 6.58
N ALA A 273 11.53 0.57 6.66
CA ALA A 273 10.82 1.82 6.92
C ALA A 273 11.12 2.38 8.32
N SER A 274 11.05 3.71 8.43
CA SER A 274 11.26 4.41 9.70
C SER A 274 10.16 4.07 10.72
N ALA A 275 10.41 4.35 12.00
CA ALA A 275 9.38 4.15 13.03
C ALA A 275 8.13 5.01 12.79
N ALA A 276 8.31 6.21 12.22
CA ALA A 276 7.21 7.10 11.86
C ALA A 276 6.37 6.52 10.72
N ASP A 277 7.01 5.98 9.68
CA ASP A 277 6.30 5.35 8.55
C ASP A 277 5.55 4.10 9.00
N LYS A 278 6.17 3.26 9.84
CA LYS A 278 5.54 2.05 10.38
C LYS A 278 4.33 2.33 11.28
N ALA A 279 4.18 3.57 11.76
CA ALA A 279 3.01 3.96 12.54
C ALA A 279 1.77 4.23 11.67
N ASP A 280 1.91 4.35 10.34
CA ASP A 280 0.78 4.44 9.44
C ASP A 280 -0.01 3.11 9.46
N PRO A 281 -1.33 3.15 9.75
CA PRO A 281 -2.15 1.96 9.90
C PRO A 281 -2.23 1.08 8.64
N ASN A 282 -1.95 1.63 7.45
CA ASN A 282 -2.00 0.89 6.20
C ASN A 282 -0.77 0.00 6.00
N ILE A 283 0.38 0.34 6.62
CA ILE A 283 1.64 -0.39 6.40
C ILE A 283 1.56 -1.84 6.87
N GLU A 284 0.90 -2.09 8.00
CA GLU A 284 0.68 -3.46 8.45
C GLU A 284 -0.28 -4.22 7.53
N SER A 285 -1.26 -3.54 6.91
CA SER A 285 -2.10 -4.16 5.87
C SER A 285 -1.25 -4.55 4.67
N PHE A 286 -0.45 -3.63 4.13
CA PHE A 286 0.42 -3.89 2.98
C PHE A 286 1.40 -5.03 3.24
N ARG A 287 1.93 -5.13 4.47
CA ARG A 287 2.78 -6.25 4.87
C ARG A 287 2.03 -7.58 4.82
N LYS A 288 0.84 -7.65 5.41
CA LYS A 288 0.01 -8.86 5.40
C LYS A 288 -0.37 -9.26 3.97
N ASP A 289 -0.75 -8.30 3.15
CA ASP A 289 -1.09 -8.52 1.75
C ASP A 289 0.10 -9.05 0.96
N ALA A 290 1.31 -8.52 1.19
CA ALA A 290 2.52 -8.99 0.55
C ALA A 290 2.89 -10.43 0.98
N VAL A 291 2.84 -10.73 2.28
CA VAL A 291 3.11 -12.08 2.81
C VAL A 291 2.10 -13.10 2.26
N ASN A 292 0.81 -12.79 2.33
CA ASN A 292 -0.25 -13.70 1.84
C ASN A 292 -0.21 -13.84 0.32
N GLY A 293 0.06 -12.76 -0.41
CA GLY A 293 0.19 -12.77 -1.87
C GLY A 293 1.39 -13.60 -2.34
N ALA A 294 2.54 -13.48 -1.68
CA ALA A 294 3.71 -14.30 -1.95
C ALA A 294 3.44 -15.77 -1.66
N TYR A 295 2.84 -16.08 -0.50
CA TYR A 295 2.44 -17.44 -0.15
C TYR A 295 1.54 -18.07 -1.22
N GLU A 296 0.48 -17.37 -1.65
CA GLU A 296 -0.43 -17.91 -2.66
C GLU A 296 0.26 -18.06 -4.02
N THR A 297 1.21 -17.18 -4.36
CA THR A 297 2.01 -17.34 -5.59
C THR A 297 2.89 -18.58 -5.54
N ILE A 298 3.55 -18.83 -4.40
CA ILE A 298 4.35 -20.04 -4.17
C ILE A 298 3.45 -21.27 -4.25
N ARG A 299 2.32 -21.27 -3.53
CA ARG A 299 1.34 -22.36 -3.54
C ARG A 299 0.84 -22.67 -4.95
N LEU A 300 0.54 -21.67 -5.77
CA LEU A 300 0.13 -21.86 -7.17
C LEU A 300 1.27 -22.41 -8.03
N SER A 301 2.51 -21.95 -7.85
CA SER A 301 3.66 -22.49 -8.57
C SER A 301 3.86 -23.99 -8.28
N VAL A 302 3.64 -24.40 -7.03
CA VAL A 302 3.65 -25.81 -6.61
C VAL A 302 2.48 -26.59 -7.19
N LEU A 303 1.25 -26.10 -7.06
CA LEU A 303 0.04 -26.77 -7.55
C LEU A 303 0.05 -27.00 -9.06
N THR A 304 0.65 -26.09 -9.81
CA THR A 304 0.76 -26.17 -11.27
C THR A 304 2.02 -26.89 -11.74
N GLU A 305 2.88 -27.31 -10.80
CA GLU A 305 4.22 -27.84 -11.05
C GLU A 305 5.08 -26.91 -11.92
N GLN A 306 4.82 -25.60 -11.85
CA GLN A 306 5.53 -24.55 -12.57
C GLN A 306 6.39 -23.74 -11.61
N VAL A 307 7.27 -24.42 -10.88
CA VAL A 307 8.25 -23.79 -9.99
C VAL A 307 9.44 -23.31 -10.83
N GLY A 308 9.75 -22.01 -10.74
CA GLY A 308 10.95 -21.43 -11.36
C GLY A 308 12.19 -21.59 -10.47
N GLU A 309 13.39 -21.60 -11.05
CA GLU A 309 14.67 -21.84 -10.36
C GLU A 309 14.90 -20.95 -9.13
N GLY A 310 14.49 -19.67 -9.18
CA GLY A 310 14.64 -18.74 -8.05
C GLY A 310 13.58 -18.87 -6.95
N VAL A 311 12.49 -19.62 -7.18
CA VAL A 311 11.35 -19.67 -6.26
C VAL A 311 11.71 -20.31 -4.91
N PRO A 312 12.44 -21.44 -4.82
CA PRO A 312 12.83 -22.03 -3.53
C PRO A 312 13.62 -21.07 -2.64
N ALA A 313 14.57 -20.33 -3.22
CA ALA A 313 15.36 -19.35 -2.49
C ALA A 313 14.50 -18.21 -1.93
N MET A 314 13.59 -17.67 -2.74
CA MET A 314 12.64 -16.62 -2.30
C MET A 314 11.64 -17.15 -1.26
N ALA A 315 11.15 -18.38 -1.40
CA ALA A 315 10.24 -18.96 -0.44
C ALA A 315 10.89 -19.16 0.93
N ALA A 316 12.17 -19.53 0.96
CA ALA A 316 12.93 -19.68 2.21
C ALA A 316 13.01 -18.38 3.03
N THR A 317 12.94 -17.21 2.37
CA THR A 317 12.95 -15.91 3.05
C THR A 317 11.56 -15.45 3.48
N ILE A 318 10.51 -15.76 2.72
CA ILE A 318 9.14 -15.22 2.95
C ILE A 318 8.24 -16.17 3.76
N MET A 319 8.37 -17.49 3.57
CA MET A 319 7.51 -18.47 4.25
C MET A 319 7.58 -18.43 5.78
N PRO A 320 8.74 -18.14 6.42
CA PRO A 320 8.78 -17.93 7.87
C PRO A 320 7.86 -16.78 8.35
N ASP A 321 7.76 -15.69 7.58
CA ASP A 321 6.86 -14.58 7.88
C ASP A 321 5.39 -14.99 7.76
N TYR A 322 5.06 -15.80 6.73
CA TYR A 322 3.71 -16.37 6.59
C TYR A 322 3.35 -17.24 7.79
N ILE A 323 4.22 -18.18 8.18
CA ILE A 323 3.98 -19.10 9.30
C ILE A 323 3.81 -18.32 10.62
N THR A 324 4.61 -17.27 10.81
CA THR A 324 4.54 -16.41 12.00
C THR A 324 3.25 -15.57 12.02
N LEU A 325 2.79 -15.12 10.86
CA LEU A 325 1.55 -14.36 10.71
C LEU A 325 0.29 -15.17 11.04
N GLN A 326 0.32 -16.49 10.81
CA GLN A 326 -0.86 -17.33 11.09
C GLN A 326 -1.06 -17.55 12.59
N THR A 327 -2.31 -17.46 13.03
CA THR A 327 -2.73 -17.87 14.39
C THR A 327 -3.28 -19.29 14.41
N ASP A 328 -3.86 -19.73 13.29
CA ASP A 328 -4.44 -21.07 13.11
C ASP A 328 -3.35 -22.13 12.87
N ALA A 329 -3.40 -23.21 13.64
CA ALA A 329 -2.40 -24.29 13.58
C ALA A 329 -2.47 -25.08 12.26
N ALA A 330 -3.65 -25.25 11.68
CA ALA A 330 -3.80 -25.93 10.39
C ALA A 330 -3.18 -25.09 9.27
N LYS A 331 -3.39 -23.76 9.25
CA LYS A 331 -2.75 -22.87 8.29
C LYS A 331 -1.23 -22.82 8.42
N LYS A 332 -0.70 -22.90 9.66
CA LYS A 332 0.76 -23.04 9.88
C LYS A 332 1.29 -24.33 9.26
N ASN A 333 0.58 -25.44 9.47
CA ASN A 333 0.96 -26.74 8.93
C ASN A 333 0.82 -26.77 7.40
N GLU A 334 -0.21 -26.16 6.83
CA GLU A 334 -0.36 -25.98 5.39
C GLU A 334 0.81 -25.19 4.80
N GLY A 335 1.24 -24.09 5.45
CA GLY A 335 2.43 -23.34 5.05
C GLY A 335 3.70 -24.19 5.03
N LYS A 336 3.93 -24.99 6.08
CA LYS A 336 5.07 -25.92 6.14
C LYS A 336 5.01 -26.98 5.05
N LEU A 337 3.82 -27.53 4.79
CA LEU A 337 3.61 -28.54 3.76
C LEU A 337 3.89 -27.98 2.37
N ILE A 338 3.41 -26.76 2.06
CA ILE A 338 3.71 -26.07 0.79
C ILE A 338 5.22 -25.85 0.61
N MET A 339 5.96 -25.55 1.67
CA MET A 339 7.43 -25.43 1.59
C MET A 339 8.09 -26.78 1.26
N ALA A 340 7.62 -27.87 1.85
CA ALA A 340 8.13 -29.21 1.56
C ALA A 340 7.79 -29.67 0.13
N ASP A 341 6.56 -29.39 -0.33
CA ASP A 341 6.14 -29.63 -1.71
C ASP A 341 6.92 -28.78 -2.71
N LEU A 342 7.23 -27.54 -2.37
CA LEU A 342 8.06 -26.67 -3.19
C LEU A 342 9.44 -27.30 -3.44
N TYR A 343 10.13 -27.75 -2.39
CA TYR A 343 11.41 -28.43 -2.56
C TYR A 343 11.27 -29.69 -3.40
N ARG A 344 10.21 -30.47 -3.22
CA ARG A 344 9.96 -31.68 -4.01
C ARG A 344 9.80 -31.35 -5.49
N VAL A 345 8.95 -30.37 -5.83
CA VAL A 345 8.70 -29.96 -7.23
C VAL A 345 9.92 -29.29 -7.86
N ALA A 346 10.74 -28.61 -7.05
CA ALA A 346 12.03 -28.05 -7.48
C ALA A 346 13.14 -29.10 -7.64
N ASN A 347 12.86 -30.38 -7.43
CA ASN A 347 13.82 -31.49 -7.42
C ASN A 347 14.90 -31.40 -6.31
N GLU A 348 14.67 -30.59 -5.27
CA GLU A 348 15.52 -30.52 -4.07
C GLU A 348 15.11 -31.61 -3.06
N SER A 349 15.28 -32.88 -3.47
CA SER A 349 14.74 -34.05 -2.76
C SER A 349 15.22 -34.15 -1.31
N GLU A 350 16.49 -33.85 -1.02
CA GLU A 350 17.02 -33.86 0.34
C GLU A 350 16.28 -32.87 1.26
N LYS A 351 16.11 -31.62 0.80
CA LYS A 351 15.41 -30.58 1.57
C LYS A 351 13.92 -30.91 1.72
N ALA A 352 13.31 -31.49 0.69
CA ALA A 352 11.93 -31.96 0.76
C ALA A 352 11.77 -33.02 1.85
N ILE A 353 12.65 -34.03 1.89
CA ILE A 353 12.63 -35.10 2.90
C ILE A 353 12.77 -34.53 4.30
N GLU A 354 13.72 -33.61 4.51
CA GLU A 354 13.92 -32.93 5.80
C GLU A 354 12.65 -32.20 6.24
N ALA A 355 12.06 -31.38 5.34
CA ALA A 355 10.87 -30.61 5.63
C ALA A 355 9.64 -31.49 5.93
N TYR A 356 9.42 -32.56 5.17
CA TYR A 356 8.34 -33.51 5.46
C TYR A 356 8.56 -34.27 6.77
N LYS A 357 9.79 -34.71 7.06
CA LYS A 357 10.11 -35.38 8.33
C LYS A 357 9.81 -34.49 9.53
N ALA A 358 10.16 -33.20 9.46
CA ALA A 358 9.81 -32.24 10.50
C ALA A 358 8.29 -32.11 10.72
N ILE A 359 7.47 -32.22 9.66
CA ILE A 359 6.01 -32.28 9.78
C ILE A 359 5.59 -33.59 10.48
N LEU A 360 6.13 -34.72 10.05
CA LEU A 360 5.80 -36.06 10.57
C LEU A 360 6.22 -36.26 12.03
N GLU A 361 7.23 -35.54 12.53
CA GLU A 361 7.60 -35.56 13.95
C GLU A 361 6.46 -35.08 14.87
N THR A 362 5.68 -34.10 14.38
CA THR A 362 4.57 -33.52 15.14
C THR A 362 3.20 -34.05 14.70
N SER A 363 3.10 -34.54 13.46
CA SER A 363 1.89 -35.08 12.86
C SER A 363 2.20 -36.37 12.09
N PRO A 364 2.45 -37.50 12.80
CA PRO A 364 2.96 -38.74 12.19
C PRO A 364 2.05 -39.37 11.14
N ASP A 365 0.76 -39.02 11.15
CA ASP A 365 -0.28 -39.54 10.25
C ASP A 365 -0.72 -38.51 9.20
N ASN A 366 0.03 -37.41 9.05
CA ASN A 366 -0.22 -36.44 7.99
C ASN A 366 -0.01 -37.10 6.62
N ILE A 367 -1.12 -37.37 5.92
CA ILE A 367 -1.13 -38.16 4.68
C ILE A 367 -0.31 -37.52 3.56
N ASP A 368 -0.34 -36.18 3.44
CA ASP A 368 0.41 -35.46 2.41
C ASP A 368 1.91 -35.51 2.68
N ALA A 369 2.32 -35.34 3.94
CA ALA A 369 3.73 -35.45 4.32
C ALA A 369 4.27 -36.88 4.18
N LEU A 370 3.46 -37.90 4.48
CA LEU A 370 3.82 -39.30 4.23
C LEU A 370 4.04 -39.57 2.74
N ALA A 371 3.11 -39.12 1.89
CA ALA A 371 3.24 -39.25 0.44
C ALA A 371 4.47 -38.51 -0.08
N GLY A 372 4.61 -37.23 0.27
CA GLY A 372 5.71 -36.36 -0.16
C GLY A 372 7.09 -36.87 0.26
N ALA A 373 7.25 -37.27 1.52
CA ALA A 373 8.50 -37.87 2.01
C ALA A 373 8.81 -39.19 1.31
N GLY A 374 7.80 -40.06 1.17
CA GLY A 374 7.95 -41.36 0.52
C GLY A 374 8.39 -41.23 -0.94
N LEU A 375 7.71 -40.38 -1.72
CA LEU A 375 8.05 -40.12 -3.11
C LEU A 375 9.46 -39.52 -3.25
N SER A 376 9.82 -38.56 -2.40
CA SER A 376 11.14 -37.92 -2.43
C SER A 376 12.27 -38.89 -2.06
N LEU A 377 12.05 -39.75 -1.07
CA LEU A 377 13.00 -40.81 -0.68
C LEU A 377 13.21 -41.83 -1.80
N VAL A 378 12.13 -42.25 -2.46
CA VAL A 378 12.24 -43.20 -3.58
C VAL A 378 12.99 -42.56 -4.74
N ASN A 379 12.66 -41.32 -5.11
CA ASN A 379 13.38 -40.58 -6.15
C ASN A 379 14.89 -40.51 -5.84
N LEU A 380 15.26 -40.06 -4.65
CA LEU A 380 16.66 -39.95 -4.25
C LEU A 380 17.36 -41.33 -4.14
N GLY A 381 16.64 -42.36 -3.71
CA GLY A 381 17.13 -43.73 -3.67
C GLY A 381 17.47 -44.27 -5.06
N TYR A 382 16.65 -43.98 -6.07
CA TYR A 382 16.96 -44.33 -7.46
C TYR A 382 18.15 -43.54 -8.01
N ILE A 383 18.17 -42.22 -7.80
CA ILE A 383 19.27 -41.34 -8.27
C ILE A 383 20.63 -41.79 -7.71
N ASN A 384 20.66 -42.15 -6.42
CA ASN A 384 21.90 -42.48 -5.72
C ASN A 384 22.20 -43.99 -5.63
N GLY A 385 21.30 -44.86 -6.12
CA GLY A 385 21.40 -46.30 -5.90
C GLY A 385 21.31 -46.73 -4.43
N ASP A 386 20.65 -45.92 -3.58
CA ASP A 386 20.56 -46.14 -2.14
C ASP A 386 19.31 -46.95 -1.76
N LYS A 387 19.49 -48.27 -1.61
CA LYS A 387 18.42 -49.19 -1.19
C LYS A 387 17.83 -48.88 0.19
N THR A 388 18.57 -48.20 1.07
CA THR A 388 18.06 -47.81 2.39
C THR A 388 16.98 -46.75 2.23
N LYS A 389 17.22 -45.75 1.37
CA LYS A 389 16.22 -44.72 1.05
C LYS A 389 15.02 -45.30 0.33
N LEU A 390 15.23 -46.24 -0.61
CA LEU A 390 14.14 -46.97 -1.26
C LEU A 390 13.27 -47.71 -0.25
N GLN A 391 13.89 -48.40 0.71
CA GLN A 391 13.18 -49.13 1.76
C GLN A 391 12.41 -48.19 2.70
N GLU A 392 13.02 -47.08 3.12
CA GLU A 392 12.35 -46.07 3.94
C GLU A 392 11.16 -45.45 3.20
N GLY A 393 11.36 -45.07 1.94
CA GLY A 393 10.31 -44.52 1.08
C GLY A 393 9.15 -45.50 0.90
N ALA A 394 9.43 -46.77 0.62
CA ALA A 394 8.41 -47.81 0.51
C ALA A 394 7.58 -47.97 1.80
N ASN A 395 8.21 -47.87 2.97
CA ASN A 395 7.52 -47.95 4.26
C ASN A 395 6.56 -46.76 4.47
N LEU A 396 7.00 -45.54 4.13
CA LEU A 396 6.17 -44.34 4.24
C LEU A 396 5.00 -44.37 3.24
N LEU A 397 5.26 -44.77 1.98
CA LEU A 397 4.21 -44.91 0.96
C LEU A 397 3.18 -45.96 1.34
N GLN A 398 3.61 -47.07 1.97
CA GLN A 398 2.69 -48.09 2.47
C GLN A 398 1.79 -47.56 3.58
N LYS A 399 2.34 -46.76 4.51
CA LYS A 399 1.57 -46.11 5.57
C LYS A 399 0.58 -45.11 4.97
N PHE A 400 1.03 -44.27 4.04
CA PHE A 400 0.18 -43.35 3.29
C PHE A 400 -0.97 -44.08 2.60
N ALA A 401 -0.69 -45.14 1.83
CA ALA A 401 -1.73 -45.90 1.12
C ALA A 401 -2.76 -46.55 2.06
N GLY A 402 -2.36 -46.89 3.29
CA GLY A 402 -3.26 -47.40 4.31
C GLY A 402 -4.18 -46.35 4.95
N LEU A 403 -3.75 -45.08 4.99
CA LEU A 403 -4.48 -43.98 5.62
C LEU A 403 -5.27 -43.12 4.63
N ALA A 404 -4.77 -42.96 3.40
CA ALA A 404 -5.35 -42.05 2.42
C ALA A 404 -6.68 -42.58 1.87
N PRO A 405 -7.68 -41.70 1.63
CA PRO A 405 -8.92 -42.09 0.96
C PRO A 405 -8.64 -42.51 -0.49
N ASP A 406 -9.51 -43.33 -1.07
CA ASP A 406 -9.35 -43.81 -2.46
C ASP A 406 -9.40 -42.69 -3.50
N THR A 407 -10.00 -41.55 -3.15
CA THR A 407 -10.03 -40.35 -4.00
C THR A 407 -8.76 -39.52 -3.93
N HIS A 408 -7.78 -39.89 -3.10
CA HIS A 408 -6.55 -39.13 -2.96
C HIS A 408 -5.65 -39.27 -4.19
N LYS A 409 -5.25 -38.14 -4.78
CA LYS A 409 -4.53 -38.08 -6.08
C LYS A 409 -3.28 -38.98 -6.17
N TYR A 410 -2.50 -39.08 -5.09
CA TYR A 410 -1.25 -39.86 -5.09
C TYR A 410 -1.41 -41.34 -4.70
N LYS A 411 -2.60 -41.78 -4.27
CA LYS A 411 -2.76 -43.15 -3.76
C LYS A 411 -2.50 -44.23 -4.83
N PRO A 412 -3.04 -44.13 -6.06
CA PRO A 412 -2.74 -45.10 -7.12
C PRO A 412 -1.25 -45.17 -7.44
N ASP A 413 -0.60 -44.02 -7.57
CA ASP A 413 0.82 -43.94 -7.91
C ASP A 413 1.72 -44.52 -6.80
N ALA A 414 1.38 -44.27 -5.54
CA ALA A 414 2.11 -44.84 -4.40
C ALA A 414 2.03 -46.38 -4.40
N VAL A 415 0.86 -46.96 -4.67
CA VAL A 415 0.68 -48.41 -4.75
C VAL A 415 1.46 -48.99 -5.93
N GLY A 416 1.36 -48.36 -7.11
CA GLY A 416 2.13 -48.77 -8.28
C GLY A 416 3.64 -48.73 -8.05
N LEU A 417 4.13 -47.66 -7.40
CA LEU A 417 5.55 -47.50 -7.09
C LEU A 417 6.06 -48.55 -6.11
N ILE A 418 5.27 -48.93 -5.10
CA ILE A 418 5.60 -50.03 -4.18
C ILE A 418 5.79 -51.35 -4.95
N GLU A 419 4.90 -51.65 -5.92
CA GLU A 419 5.03 -52.84 -6.75
C GLU A 419 6.26 -52.81 -7.67
N THR A 420 6.59 -51.62 -8.21
CA THR A 420 7.83 -51.43 -8.99
C THR A 420 9.07 -51.69 -8.14
N LEU A 421 9.15 -51.12 -6.92
CA LEU A 421 10.26 -51.34 -6.00
C LEU A 421 10.46 -52.82 -5.64
N LYS A 422 9.36 -53.56 -5.47
CA LYS A 422 9.41 -55.00 -5.23
C LYS A 422 10.01 -55.75 -6.41
N LYS A 423 9.60 -55.43 -7.63
CA LYS A 423 10.05 -56.11 -8.86
C LYS A 423 11.49 -55.77 -9.22
N GLU A 424 11.84 -54.49 -9.20
CA GLU A 424 13.13 -54.01 -9.72
C GLU A 424 14.24 -54.01 -8.68
N GLN A 425 13.90 -53.71 -7.42
CA GLN A 425 14.89 -53.44 -6.37
C GLN A 425 14.89 -54.52 -5.28
N ASN A 426 13.93 -55.46 -5.33
CA ASN A 426 13.64 -56.43 -4.28
C ASN A 426 13.36 -55.73 -2.93
N VAL A 427 12.68 -54.59 -2.96
CA VAL A 427 12.31 -53.80 -1.78
C VAL A 427 10.82 -53.98 -1.54
N THR A 428 10.46 -54.54 -0.38
CA THR A 428 9.06 -54.68 0.05
C THR A 428 8.83 -53.85 1.31
N PRO A 429 7.70 -53.14 1.46
CA PRO A 429 7.40 -52.42 2.69
C PRO A 429 7.45 -53.34 3.91
N GLN A 430 8.14 -52.90 4.94
CA GLN A 430 8.23 -53.62 6.20
C GLN A 430 7.11 -53.13 7.12
N LYS A 431 6.49 -54.05 7.87
CA LYS A 431 5.49 -53.68 8.88
C LYS A 431 6.16 -52.77 9.92
N VAL A 432 5.67 -51.54 10.03
CA VAL A 432 6.07 -50.64 11.12
C VAL A 432 5.52 -51.22 12.41
N THR A 433 6.37 -51.91 13.18
CA THR A 433 6.03 -52.31 14.55
C THR A 433 6.00 -51.03 15.38
N THR A 434 4.81 -50.49 15.61
CA THR A 434 4.63 -49.41 16.59
C THR A 434 5.08 -49.94 17.94
N LYS A 435 6.27 -49.54 18.40
CA LYS A 435 6.66 -49.69 19.81
C LYS A 435 5.58 -48.94 20.61
N LYS A 436 4.74 -49.70 21.33
CA LYS A 436 3.92 -49.13 22.41
C LYS A 436 4.87 -48.35 23.31
N LYS A 437 4.62 -47.05 23.48
CA LYS A 437 5.32 -46.23 24.47
C LYS A 437 5.11 -46.91 25.85
N PRO A 438 6.16 -47.08 26.67
CA PRO A 438 6.02 -47.60 28.03
C PRO A 438 5.12 -46.71 28.89
#